data_AF-A0A8J5BYK8-F1
#
_entry.id   AF-A0A8J5BYK8-F1
#
_cell.length_a   1.000
_cell.length_b   1.000
_cell.length_c   1.000
_cell.angle_alpha   90.00
_cell.angle_beta   90.00
_cell.angle_gamma   90.00
#
_symmetry.space_group_name_H-M   'P 1'
#
loop_
_entity.id
_entity.type
_entity.pdbx_description
1 polymer ?
#
loop_
_entity_poly.entity_id
_entity_poly.type
_entity_poly.pdbx_seq_one_letter_code
_entity_poly.pdbx_strand_id
1 'polypeptide(L)' 'MSGIQYVNKPSYKIVPHFLGFNIPTVSKWIPIFGIWGAAAGIGALFLIEGVPRTRNDILCKIPIIGEHWIREIPASDNPF' A
#
# COMPACT_ATOMS: atom_id res chain seq x y z
N MET A 1 20.26 52.25 -13.26
CA MET A 1 18.79 52.11 -13.10
C MET A 1 18.40 50.78 -13.74
N SER A 2 18.13 49.73 -12.96
CA SER A 2 17.73 48.43 -13.52
C SER A 2 16.25 48.47 -13.90
N GLY A 3 15.95 48.36 -15.19
CA GLY A 3 14.58 48.36 -15.71
C GLY A 3 13.82 47.09 -15.33
N ILE A 4 12.55 47.24 -14.93
CA ILE A 4 11.64 46.13 -14.63
C ILE A 4 11.38 45.36 -15.93
N GLN A 5 11.67 44.06 -15.94
CA GLN A 5 11.40 43.17 -17.08
C GLN A 5 10.02 42.53 -16.92
N TYR A 6 9.13 42.77 -17.89
CA TYR A 6 7.79 42.20 -17.90
C TYR A 6 7.76 40.88 -18.69
N VAL A 7 7.09 39.87 -18.15
CA VAL A 7 6.90 38.58 -18.85
C VAL A 7 5.89 38.78 -19.97
N ASN A 8 6.37 38.77 -21.22
CA ASN A 8 5.59 39.11 -22.41
C ASN A 8 4.75 37.95 -22.98
N LYS A 9 4.95 36.71 -22.50
CA LYS A 9 4.18 35.53 -22.93
C LYS A 9 4.24 34.38 -21.93
N PRO A 10 3.18 33.57 -21.80
CA PRO A 10 3.21 32.35 -21.02
C PRO A 10 4.17 31.31 -21.65
N SER A 11 4.96 30.64 -20.82
CA SER A 11 5.87 29.57 -21.24
C SER A 11 5.20 28.21 -21.01
N TYR A 12 4.96 27.46 -22.09
CA TYR A 12 4.35 26.14 -22.04
C TYR A 12 5.39 25.04 -22.22
N LYS A 13 5.22 23.93 -21.49
CA LYS A 13 5.97 22.70 -21.68
C LYS A 13 5.00 21.60 -22.07
N ILE A 14 5.33 20.88 -23.14
CA ILE A 14 4.54 19.72 -23.57
C ILE A 14 4.93 18.55 -22.66
N VAL A 15 3.98 18.08 -21.86
CA VAL A 15 4.17 16.89 -21.02
C VAL A 15 3.69 15.68 -21.82
N PRO A 16 4.53 14.64 -22.01
CA PRO A 16 4.08 13.42 -22.67
C PRO A 16 2.96 12.79 -21.85
N HIS A 17 1.92 12.34 -22.53
CA HIS A 17 0.80 11.62 -21.94
C HIS A 17 0.57 10.32 -22.71
N PHE A 18 0.06 9.32 -22.02
CA PHE A 18 -0.33 8.04 -22.60
C PHE A 18 -1.76 7.74 -22.17
N LEU A 19 -2.66 7.52 -23.14
CA LEU A 19 -4.09 7.28 -22.89
C LEU A 19 -4.74 8.34 -21.96
N GLY A 20 -4.29 9.60 -22.04
CA GLY A 20 -4.77 10.70 -21.20
C GLY A 20 -4.13 10.79 -19.82
N PHE A 21 -3.28 9.83 -19.42
CA PHE A 21 -2.53 9.86 -18.18
C PHE A 21 -1.14 10.46 -18.39
N ASN A 22 -0.73 11.34 -17.48
CA ASN A 22 0.63 11.84 -17.40
C ASN A 22 1.23 11.48 -16.04
N ILE A 23 2.57 11.36 -15.98
CA ILE A 23 3.28 10.98 -14.75
C ILE A 23 2.94 11.91 -13.56
N PRO A 24 2.94 13.26 -13.71
CA PRO A 24 2.61 14.17 -12.61
C PRO A 24 1.19 14.06 -12.07
N THR A 25 0.22 13.63 -12.89
CA THR A 25 -1.16 13.42 -12.48
C THR A 25 -1.29 12.09 -11.74
N VAL A 26 -0.71 11.01 -12.26
CA VAL A 26 -0.76 9.69 -11.60
C VAL A 26 -0.02 9.72 -10.27
N SER A 27 1.09 10.45 -10.17
CA SER A 27 1.85 10.55 -8.91
C SER A 27 1.04 11.18 -7.78
N LYS A 28 0.07 12.05 -8.09
CA LYS A 28 -0.83 12.65 -7.08
C LYS A 28 -1.78 11.63 -6.47
N TRP A 29 -2.02 10.49 -7.14
CA TRP A 29 -2.92 9.44 -6.66
C TRP A 29 -2.21 8.37 -5.82
N ILE A 30 -0.88 8.41 -5.72
CA ILE A 30 -0.11 7.48 -4.87
C ILE A 30 -0.62 7.44 -3.42
N PRO A 31 -0.83 8.57 -2.70
CA PRO A 31 -1.25 8.50 -1.31
C PRO A 31 -2.64 7.87 -1.15
N ILE A 32 -3.59 8.21 -2.02
CA ILE A 32 -4.94 7.64 -1.96
C ILE A 32 -4.92 6.14 -2.26
N PHE A 33 -4.17 5.70 -3.29
CA PHE A 33 -4.01 4.27 -3.56
C PHE A 33 -3.22 3.54 -2.48
N GLY A 34 -2.29 4.20 -1.79
CA GLY A 34 -1.60 3.65 -0.63
C GLY A 34 -2.59 3.32 0.50
N ILE A 35 -3.48 4.25 0.83
CA ILE A 35 -4.49 4.05 1.88
C ILE A 35 -5.47 2.93 1.49
N TRP A 36 -6.01 2.98 0.27
CA TRP A 36 -6.94 1.96 -0.21
C TRP A 36 -6.29 0.58 -0.34
N GLY A 37 -5.04 0.52 -0.80
CA GLY A 37 -4.26 -0.71 -0.89
C GLY A 37 -3.99 -1.31 0.48
N ALA A 38 -3.65 -0.49 1.48
CA ALA A 38 -3.48 -0.95 2.86
C ALA A 38 -4.80 -1.50 3.44
N ALA A 39 -5.91 -0.77 3.27
CA ALA A 39 -7.22 -1.21 3.74
C ALA A 39 -7.65 -2.53 3.07
N ALA A 40 -7.49 -2.63 1.75
CA ALA A 40 -7.78 -3.85 0.99
C ALA A 40 -6.86 -5.01 1.42
N GLY A 41 -5.57 -4.75 1.68
CA GLY A 41 -4.63 -5.75 2.17
C GLY A 41 -5.02 -6.30 3.54
N ILE A 42 -5.38 -5.43 4.48
CA ILE A 42 -5.87 -5.83 5.80
C ILE A 42 -7.17 -6.63 5.67
N GLY A 43 -8.12 -6.16 4.84
CA GLY A 43 -9.37 -6.88 4.59
C GLY A 43 -9.13 -8.26 3.95
N ALA A 44 -8.21 -8.37 3.00
CA ALA A 44 -7.84 -9.63 2.39
C ALA A 44 -7.23 -10.59 3.43
N LEU A 45 -6.30 -10.11 4.27
CA LEU A 45 -5.71 -10.90 5.35
C LEU A 45 -6.77 -11.41 6.33
N PHE A 46 -7.76 -10.59 6.67
CA PHE A 46 -8.88 -10.97 7.52
C PHE A 46 -9.71 -12.11 6.90
N LEU A 47 -9.99 -12.05 5.59
CA LEU A 47 -10.75 -13.11 4.91
C LEU A 47 -9.99 -14.44 4.81
N ILE A 48 -8.66 -14.42 4.84
CA ILE A 48 -7.81 -15.61 4.65
C ILE A 48 -7.04 -16.01 5.92
N GLU A 49 -7.40 -15.50 7.09
CA GLU A 49 -6.70 -15.76 8.35
C GLU A 49 -6.74 -17.24 8.80
N GLY A 50 -7.73 -17.99 8.31
CA GLY A 50 -7.88 -19.42 8.56
C GLY A 50 -6.87 -20.29 7.80
N VAL A 51 -6.21 -19.76 6.77
CA VAL A 51 -5.23 -20.52 5.98
C VAL A 51 -3.94 -20.67 6.81
N PRO A 52 -3.47 -21.90 7.10
CA PRO A 52 -2.30 -22.13 7.96
C PRO A 52 -1.05 -21.38 7.48
N ARG A 53 -0.90 -21.24 6.15
CA ARG A 53 0.22 -20.52 5.55
C ARG A 53 0.18 -19.03 5.81
N THR A 54 -0.96 -18.37 5.59
CA THR A 54 -1.12 -16.93 5.88
C THR A 54 -0.86 -16.64 7.35
N ARG A 55 -1.41 -17.49 8.22
CA ARG A 55 -1.24 -17.38 9.67
C ARG A 55 0.22 -17.41 10.07
N ASN A 56 0.95 -18.47 9.71
CA ASN A 56 2.34 -18.66 10.13
C ASN A 56 3.31 -17.70 9.43
N ASP A 57 3.07 -17.38 8.15
CA ASP A 57 4.00 -16.58 7.36
C ASP A 57 3.83 -15.08 7.55
N ILE A 58 2.62 -14.62 7.88
CA ILE A 58 2.27 -13.19 7.96
C ILE A 58 1.77 -12.83 9.36
N LEU A 59 0.66 -13.41 9.82
CA LEU A 59 -0.06 -12.94 11.01
C LEU A 59 0.75 -13.16 12.30
N CYS A 60 1.38 -14.33 12.46
CA CYS A 60 2.23 -14.63 13.61
C CYS A 60 3.51 -13.75 13.69
N LYS A 61 3.90 -13.10 12.58
CA LYS A 61 5.09 -12.23 12.53
C LYS A 61 4.77 -10.77 12.84
N ILE A 62 3.51 -10.43 13.09
CA ILE A 62 3.13 -9.07 13.49
C ILE A 62 3.65 -8.83 14.91
N PRO A 63 4.52 -7.82 15.14
CA PRO A 63 4.98 -7.52 16.48
C PRO A 63 3.79 -7.15 17.37
N ILE A 64 3.87 -7.45 18.67
CA ILE A 64 2.85 -7.17 19.69
C ILE A 64 1.63 -8.10 19.67
N ILE A 65 1.03 -8.35 18.49
CA ILE A 65 -0.23 -9.13 18.41
C ILE A 65 -0.09 -10.51 17.78
N GLY A 66 1.07 -10.85 17.19
CA GLY A 66 1.27 -12.10 16.45
C GLY A 66 1.02 -13.36 17.28
N GLU A 67 1.25 -13.30 18.60
CA GLU A 67 1.00 -14.42 19.53
C GLU A 67 -0.47 -14.86 19.53
N HIS A 68 -1.41 -13.97 19.19
CA HIS A 68 -2.83 -14.29 19.14
C HIS A 68 -3.17 -15.41 18.13
N TRP A 69 -2.39 -15.53 17.06
CA TRP A 69 -2.63 -16.50 16.01
C TRP A 69 -1.86 -17.82 16.18
N ILE A 70 -1.00 -17.93 17.20
CA ILE A 70 -0.24 -19.15 17.48
C ILE A 70 -1.19 -20.23 18.01
N ARG A 71 -1.21 -21.40 17.36
CA ARG A 71 -1.98 -22.56 17.81
C ARG A 71 -1.09 -23.48 18.64
N GLU A 72 -1.10 -23.31 19.96
CA GLU A 72 -0.44 -24.22 20.89
C GLU A 72 -1.35 -25.44 21.14
N ILE A 73 -1.06 -26.57 20.47
CA ILE A 73 -1.68 -27.85 20.80
C ILE A 73 -0.67 -28.63 21.62
N PRO A 74 -0.99 -29.03 22.87
CA PRO A 74 -0.11 -29.90 23.62
C PRO A 74 0.04 -31.23 22.88
N ALA A 75 1.27 -31.75 22.82
CA ALA A 75 1.59 -32.96 22.04
C ALA A 75 0.77 -34.20 22.47
N SER A 76 0.27 -34.25 23.72
CA SER A 76 -0.59 -35.34 24.19
C SER A 76 -2.00 -35.33 23.58
N ASP A 77 -2.45 -34.18 23.07
CA ASP A 77 -3.81 -33.95 22.55
C ASP A 77 -3.84 -33.94 21.01
N ASN A 78 -2.70 -34.29 20.40
CA ASN A 78 -2.57 -34.46 18.96
C ASN A 78 -2.58 -35.96 18.60
N PRO A 79 -3.65 -36.47 17.95
CA PRO A 79 -3.73 -37.87 17.54
C PRO A 79 -2.90 -38.24 16.29
N PHE A 80 -2.07 -37.30 15.78
CA PHE A 80 -1.21 -37.48 14.59
C PHE A 80 0.22 -36.96 14.79
#